data_AF-A0A955M9J2-F1
#
_entry.id   AF-A0A955M9J2-F1
#
_cell.length_a   1.000
_cell.length_b   1.000
_cell.length_c   1.000
_cell.angle_alpha   90.00
_cell.angle_beta   90.00
_cell.angle_gamma   90.00
#
_symmetry.space_group_name_H-M   'P 1'
#
loop_
_entity.id
_entity.type
_entity.pdbx_description
1 polymer ?
#
loop_
_entity_poly.entity_id
_entity_poly.type
_entity_poly.pdbx_seq_one_letter_code
_entity_poly.pdbx_strand_id
1 'polypeptide(L)'
;HRVHDIFGNVIAEYHASGYLMTEYVWLEERPIAVIADAGGTPRTLWVHTDHLQRPVLMTDDSGDPVWEAAYLPFGEVASIGGSEVLDYRFPGQWFQLEAGLTYNWHRHGACPRA
;
A
#
# COMPACT_ATOMS: atom_id res chain seq x y z
N HIS A 1 6.06 -15.74 0.21
CA HIS A 1 5.02 -16.15 -0.77
C HIS A 1 3.87 -15.18 -0.70
N ARG A 2 3.25 -14.82 -1.84
CA ARG A 2 2.08 -13.93 -1.89
C ARG A 2 0.87 -14.70 -2.39
N VAL A 3 -0.29 -14.43 -1.81
CA VAL A 3 -1.58 -14.99 -2.21
C VAL A 3 -2.41 -13.86 -2.78
N HIS A 4 -3.07 -14.13 -3.92
CA HIS A 4 -3.83 -13.15 -4.67
C HIS A 4 -5.31 -13.55 -4.74
N ASP A 5 -6.19 -12.56 -4.83
CA ASP A 5 -7.60 -12.76 -5.16
C ASP A 5 -7.81 -13.00 -6.68
N ILE A 6 -9.07 -13.17 -7.07
CA ILE A 6 -9.47 -13.36 -8.48
C ILE A 6 -9.25 -12.12 -9.37
N PHE A 7 -9.02 -10.96 -8.76
CA PHE A 7 -8.75 -9.69 -9.44
C PHE A 7 -7.24 -9.38 -9.48
N GLY A 8 -6.40 -10.23 -8.90
CA GLY A 8 -4.94 -10.09 -8.84
C GLY A 8 -4.42 -9.28 -7.66
N ASN A 9 -5.30 -8.80 -6.76
CA ASN A 9 -4.89 -8.08 -5.55
C ASN A 9 -4.24 -9.05 -4.57
N VAL A 10 -3.15 -8.62 -3.92
CA VAL A 10 -2.52 -9.42 -2.87
C VAL A 10 -3.39 -9.36 -1.61
N ILE A 11 -3.87 -10.51 -1.17
CA ILE A 11 -4.67 -10.63 0.05
C ILE A 11 -3.85 -11.09 1.24
N ALA A 12 -2.73 -11.78 1.02
CA ALA A 12 -1.87 -12.25 2.10
C ALA A 12 -0.41 -12.41 1.66
N GLU A 13 0.49 -12.12 2.58
CA GLU A 13 1.93 -12.34 2.47
C GLU A 13 2.42 -13.28 3.55
N TYR A 14 3.18 -14.27 3.12
CA TYR A 14 3.75 -15.32 3.95
C TYR A 14 5.27 -15.28 3.89
N HIS A 15 5.90 -15.57 5.02
CA HIS A 15 7.32 -15.86 5.08
C HIS A 15 7.66 -17.14 4.28
N ALA A 16 8.93 -17.32 3.90
CA ALA A 16 9.39 -18.50 3.18
C ALA A 16 9.15 -19.83 3.94
N SER A 17 8.99 -19.75 5.26
CA SER A 17 8.69 -20.89 6.14
C SER A 17 7.18 -21.15 6.33
N GLY A 18 6.30 -20.40 5.65
CA GLY A 18 4.85 -20.56 5.73
C GLY A 18 4.15 -19.79 6.86
N TYR A 19 4.86 -18.97 7.64
CA TYR A 19 4.23 -18.07 8.61
C TYR A 19 3.51 -16.93 7.89
N LEU A 20 2.26 -16.68 8.25
CA LEU A 20 1.49 -15.53 7.76
C LEU A 20 2.08 -14.25 8.37
N MET A 21 2.52 -13.32 7.53
CA MET A 21 3.10 -12.05 7.97
C MET A 21 2.05 -10.95 7.93
N THR A 22 1.42 -10.76 6.78
CA THR A 22 0.51 -9.64 6.55
C THR A 22 -0.71 -10.11 5.79
N GLU A 23 -1.89 -9.62 6.19
CA GLU A 23 -3.13 -9.81 5.45
C GLU A 23 -3.70 -8.44 5.04
N TYR A 24 -4.25 -8.36 3.83
CA TYR A 24 -4.81 -7.13 3.28
C TYR A 24 -6.32 -7.29 3.09
N VAL A 25 -7.07 -6.36 3.67
CA VAL A 25 -8.53 -6.31 3.55
C VAL A 25 -8.88 -5.29 2.47
N TRP A 26 -9.48 -5.77 1.39
CA TRP A 26 -9.87 -4.97 0.24
C TRP A 26 -11.39 -4.73 0.23
N LEU A 27 -11.79 -3.52 -0.11
CA LEU A 27 -13.14 -3.17 -0.50
C LEU A 27 -13.11 -2.71 -1.96
N GLU A 28 -13.62 -3.57 -2.84
CA GLU A 28 -13.48 -3.44 -4.30
C GLU A 28 -11.98 -3.42 -4.69
N GLU A 29 -11.46 -2.28 -5.16
CA GLU A 29 -10.07 -2.10 -5.56
C GLU A 29 -9.27 -1.27 -4.54
N ARG A 30 -9.77 -1.15 -3.30
CA ARG A 30 -9.20 -0.27 -2.27
C ARG A 30 -8.82 -1.03 -1.01
N PRO A 31 -7.57 -0.92 -0.52
CA PRO A 31 -7.21 -1.50 0.76
C PRO A 31 -7.82 -0.62 1.86
N ILE A 32 -8.60 -1.22 2.75
CA ILE A 32 -9.25 -0.52 3.88
C ILE A 32 -8.59 -0.85 5.21
N ALA A 33 -7.94 -2.01 5.31
CA ALA A 33 -7.21 -2.41 6.50
C ALA A 33 -6.05 -3.35 6.13
N VAL A 34 -5.02 -3.32 6.97
CA VAL A 34 -3.88 -4.22 6.92
C VAL A 34 -3.77 -4.89 8.27
N ILE A 35 -3.73 -6.22 8.29
CA ILE A 35 -3.48 -6.99 9.51
C ILE A 35 -2.01 -7.38 9.49
N ALA A 36 -1.20 -6.65 10.25
CA ALA A 36 0.21 -6.95 10.45
C ALA A 36 0.37 -8.06 11.49
N ASP A 37 1.46 -8.82 11.40
CA ASP A 37 1.81 -9.91 12.32
C ASP A 37 0.70 -10.96 12.48
N ALA A 38 -0.04 -11.24 11.40
CA ALA A 38 -1.25 -12.06 11.45
C ALA A 38 -1.00 -13.52 11.88
N GLY A 39 0.23 -14.04 11.71
CA GLY A 39 0.66 -15.34 12.23
C GLY A 39 1.13 -15.36 13.70
N GLY A 40 1.14 -14.20 14.37
CA GLY A 40 1.55 -14.03 15.76
C GLY A 40 0.48 -13.30 16.57
N THR A 41 0.78 -12.06 16.98
CA THR A 41 -0.19 -11.16 17.63
C THR A 41 -0.71 -10.19 16.58
N PRO A 42 -1.90 -10.43 15.98
CA PRO A 42 -2.39 -9.62 14.87
C PRO A 42 -2.62 -8.18 15.32
N ARG A 43 -2.07 -7.23 14.55
CA ARG A 43 -2.29 -5.79 14.71
C ARG A 43 -3.10 -5.31 13.52
N THR A 44 -4.30 -4.80 13.78
CA THR A 44 -5.12 -4.20 12.72
C THR A 44 -4.66 -2.77 12.53
N LEU A 45 -4.42 -2.40 11.28
CA LEU A 45 -4.04 -1.05 10.87
C LEU A 45 -5.08 -0.55 9.86
N TRP A 46 -5.65 0.62 10.10
CA TRP A 46 -6.70 1.20 9.26
C TRP A 46 -6.10 2.10 8.20
N VAL A 47 -6.46 1.87 6.94
CA VAL A 47 -5.98 2.68 5.82
C VAL A 47 -6.99 3.79 5.53
N HIS A 48 -6.52 5.02 5.62
CA HIS A 48 -7.28 6.22 5.29
C HIS A 48 -6.88 6.69 3.90
N THR A 49 -7.90 6.88 3.06
CA THR A 49 -7.72 7.32 1.67
C THR A 49 -8.26 8.73 1.45
N ASP A 50 -7.61 9.48 0.56
CA ASP A 50 -8.07 10.79 0.11
C ASP A 50 -9.26 10.67 -0.87
N HIS A 51 -9.87 11.78 -1.29
CA HIS A 51 -10.98 11.84 -2.25
C HIS A 51 -10.70 11.16 -3.60
N LEU A 52 -9.42 11.01 -3.97
CA LEU A 52 -8.96 10.24 -5.13
C LEU A 52 -8.65 8.77 -4.81
N GLN A 53 -9.07 8.26 -3.66
CA GLN A 53 -8.88 6.89 -3.19
C GLN A 53 -7.40 6.49 -3.00
N ARG A 54 -6.54 7.47 -2.74
CA ARG A 54 -5.10 7.27 -2.49
C ARG A 54 -4.85 7.07 -1.01
N PRO A 55 -4.13 6.02 -0.57
CA PRO A 55 -3.73 5.87 0.82
C PRO A 55 -2.83 7.05 1.24
N VAL A 56 -3.27 7.83 2.22
CA VAL A 56 -2.55 9.00 2.76
C VAL A 56 -2.08 8.79 4.19
N LEU A 57 -2.80 7.97 4.95
CA LEU A 57 -2.54 7.73 6.36
C LEU A 57 -2.92 6.29 6.69
N MET A 58 -2.18 5.70 7.62
CA MET A 58 -2.55 4.46 8.27
C MET A 58 -2.47 4.67 9.79
N THR A 59 -3.50 4.24 10.50
CA THR A 59 -3.55 4.35 11.96
C THR A 59 -3.60 2.98 12.63
N ASP A 60 -3.23 2.92 13.91
CA ASP A 60 -3.49 1.77 14.78
C ASP A 60 -4.84 1.88 15.51
N ASP A 61 -5.10 0.95 16.45
CA ASP A 61 -6.40 0.80 17.14
C ASP A 61 -6.63 1.92 18.15
N SER A 62 -5.54 2.55 18.57
CA SER A 62 -5.55 3.73 19.42
C SER A 62 -5.79 5.02 18.60
N GLY A 63 -5.75 4.93 17.27
CA GLY A 63 -5.84 6.06 16.34
C GLY A 63 -4.51 6.75 16.09
N ASP A 64 -3.39 6.18 16.54
CA ASP A 64 -2.07 6.76 16.36
C ASP A 64 -1.57 6.52 14.92
N PRO A 65 -0.94 7.52 14.28
CA PRO A 65 -0.44 7.40 12.91
C PRO A 65 0.79 6.47 12.87
N VAL A 66 0.66 5.35 12.15
CA VAL A 66 1.75 4.37 11.97
C VAL A 66 2.44 4.48 10.61
N TRP A 67 1.77 5.10 9.64
CA TRP A 67 2.30 5.40 8.32
C TRP A 67 1.59 6.60 7.73
N GLU A 68 2.33 7.47 7.06
CA GLU A 68 1.81 8.65 6.37
C GLU A 68 2.49 8.81 5.01
N ALA A 69 1.72 9.29 4.05
CA ALA A 69 2.23 9.66 2.73
C ALA A 69 1.65 11.01 2.31
N ALA A 70 2.52 11.97 2.03
CA ALA A 70 2.16 13.23 1.41
C ALA A 70 2.39 13.15 -0.10
N TYR A 71 1.42 13.63 -0.88
CA TYR A 71 1.51 13.66 -2.34
C TYR A 71 1.50 15.11 -2.85
N LEU A 72 2.28 15.37 -3.89
CA LEU A 72 2.25 16.59 -4.68
C LEU A 72 0.99 16.65 -5.56
N PRO A 73 0.63 17.83 -6.10
CA PRO A 73 -0.59 18.03 -6.89
C PRO A 73 -0.73 17.08 -8.09
N PHE A 74 0.39 16.60 -8.64
CA PHE A 74 0.43 15.70 -9.79
C PHE A 74 0.64 14.23 -9.43
N GLY A 75 0.52 13.86 -8.15
CA GLY A 75 0.59 12.47 -7.70
C GLY A 75 2.00 11.94 -7.42
N GLU A 76 3.02 12.79 -7.54
CA GLU A 76 4.35 12.47 -7.03
C GLU A 76 4.34 12.39 -5.50
N VAL A 77 5.12 11.49 -4.93
CA VAL A 77 5.25 11.37 -3.48
C VAL A 77 6.17 12.47 -2.97
N ALA A 78 5.66 13.33 -2.08
CA ALA A 78 6.44 14.36 -1.41
C ALA A 78 7.23 13.80 -0.22
N SER A 79 6.59 12.97 0.59
CA SER A 79 7.20 12.30 1.73
C SER A 79 6.45 11.02 2.09
N ILE A 80 7.18 10.05 2.62
CA ILE A 80 6.63 8.86 3.26
C ILE A 80 7.33 8.72 4.60
N GLY A 81 6.55 8.57 5.66
CA GLY A 81 7.05 8.37 7.02
C GLY A 81 6.22 7.33 7.74
N GLY A 82 6.76 6.76 8.81
CA GLY A 82 6.06 5.77 9.62
C GLY A 82 6.95 4.65 10.14
N SER A 83 6.42 3.90 11.10
CA SER A 83 7.02 2.68 11.61
C SER A 83 6.65 1.46 10.76
N GLU A 84 5.56 1.54 10.01
CA GLU A 84 5.05 0.48 9.14
C GLU A 84 5.24 0.85 7.66
N VAL A 85 5.17 -0.13 6.76
CA VAL A 85 5.33 0.10 5.30
C VAL A 85 4.09 -0.37 4.56
N LEU A 86 3.51 0.53 3.76
CA LEU A 86 2.44 0.22 2.81
C LEU A 86 2.93 0.48 1.38
N ASP A 87 3.21 -0.60 0.63
CA ASP A 87 3.70 -0.54 -0.75
C ASP A 87 2.56 -0.45 -1.80
N TYR A 88 1.31 -0.70 -1.39
CA TYR A 88 0.14 -0.60 -2.28
C TYR A 88 -0.32 0.86 -2.38
N ARG A 89 0.19 1.58 -3.39
CA ARG A 89 -0.29 2.92 -3.77
C ARG A 89 -0.93 2.87 -5.15
N PHE A 90 -2.08 3.53 -5.31
CA PHE A 90 -2.97 3.50 -6.49
C PHE A 90 -3.35 2.10 -7.01
N PRO A 91 -4.60 1.85 -7.43
CA PRO A 91 -4.88 0.71 -8.28
C PRO A 91 -4.04 0.84 -9.57
N GLY A 92 -3.10 -0.08 -9.74
CA GLY A 92 -2.24 -0.17 -10.92
C GLY A 92 -0.92 0.62 -10.90
N GLN A 93 -0.46 1.20 -9.78
CA GLN A 93 0.93 1.69 -9.66
C GLN A 93 1.82 0.73 -8.89
N TRP A 94 2.66 -0.01 -9.62
CA TRP A 94 3.84 -0.62 -9.01
C TRP A 94 4.93 0.44 -8.93
N PHE A 95 5.24 0.94 -7.73
CA PHE A 95 6.41 1.78 -7.53
C PHE A 95 7.61 0.88 -7.20
N GLN A 96 8.58 0.80 -8.12
CA GLN A 96 9.88 0.21 -7.80
C GLN A 96 10.86 1.32 -7.42
N LEU A 97 11.33 1.26 -6.17
CA LEU A 97 12.20 2.24 -5.52
C LEU A 97 13.58 2.37 -6.21
N GLU A 98 13.95 1.47 -7.12
CA GLU A 98 15.28 1.47 -7.75
C GLU A 98 15.43 2.46 -8.94
N ALA A 99 14.36 3.16 -9.36
CA ALA A 99 14.46 4.08 -10.51
C ALA A 99 13.57 5.34 -10.46
N GLY A 100 12.81 5.59 -9.40
CA GLY A 100 11.86 6.71 -9.36
C GLY A 100 10.76 6.62 -10.43
N LEU A 101 10.46 5.41 -10.91
CA LEU A 101 9.46 5.15 -11.94
C LEU A 101 8.17 4.62 -11.30
N THR A 102 7.05 5.29 -11.57
CA THR A 102 5.69 4.80 -11.30
C THR A 102 5.21 3.96 -12.47
N TYR A 103 5.00 2.66 -12.26
CA TYR A 103 4.54 1.76 -13.32
C TYR A 103 3.02 1.70 -13.33
N ASN A 104 2.38 2.47 -14.22
CA ASN A 104 0.93 2.40 -14.46
C ASN A 104 0.63 1.30 -15.50
N TRP A 105 -0.04 0.21 -15.12
CA TRP A 105 -0.38 -0.91 -16.04
C TRP A 105 -1.30 -0.50 -17.22
N HIS A 106 -1.82 0.74 -17.26
CA HIS A 106 -2.63 1.24 -18.38
C HIS A 106 -2.28 2.64 -18.90
N ARG A 107 -1.10 3.19 -18.62
CA ARG A 107 -0.67 4.43 -19.29
C ARG A 107 0.84 4.62 -19.27
N HIS A 108 1.46 4.55 -20.44
CA HIS A 108 2.78 5.12 -20.67
C HIS A 108 2.67 6.65 -20.55
N GLY A 109 3.13 7.20 -19.43
CA GLY A 109 3.42 8.62 -19.28
C GLY A 109 4.93 8.81 -19.23
N ALA A 110 5.55 9.04 -20.38
CA ALA A 110 6.94 9.45 -20.44
C ALA A 110 7.07 10.90 -19.92
N CYS A 111 8.09 11.16 -19.10
CA CYS A 111 8.50 12.51 -18.70
C CYS A 111 9.10 13.26 -19.90
N PRO A 112 8.64 14.47 -20.27
CA PRO A 112 9.41 15.35 -21.11
C PRO A 112 10.53 15.96 -20.27
N ARG A 113 11.75 15.52 -20.57
CA ARG A 113 13.00 16.08 -20.05
C ARG A 113 13.09 17.56 -20.46
N ALA A 114 13.24 18.47 -19.50
CA ALA A 114 13.90 19.74 -19.73
C ALA A 114 15.42 19.56 -19.62
#